data_AF-A0A1V5XLD3-F1
#
_entry.id   AF-A0A1V5XLD3-F1
#
_cell.length_a   1.000
_cell.length_b   1.000
_cell.length_c   1.000
_cell.angle_alpha   90.00
_cell.angle_beta   90.00
_cell.angle_gamma   90.00
#
_symmetry.space_group_name_H-M   'P 1'
#
loop_
_entity.id
_entity.type
_entity.pdbx_description
1 polymer ?
#
loop_
_entity_poly.entity_id
_entity_poly.type
_entity_poly.pdbx_seq_one_letter_code
_entity_poly.pdbx_strand_id
1 'polypeptide(L)'
;MADTEDFGGFDDELVEIERATAILHQRDPSQAELVVQELKARREEELRREEVARKIREIAAKRRRVRKKRIAIVAGMVVVGAAAAIPLARAVLQEAARSKALQAELTQQALPLSSMGFEQQAEWLDVPPVGVVFEVPRNTCSAVLGVAENENQKLPIQVARPGLEPVSHQGGLVWCSCDKEQVTASVVDPGNKRVALRWLNTKMGNVGGIEVLMSHATPAFRVVDDPRAYGCADAAFSLWAQSAGNANLSALDDRFSQALEPLQRELLRPRGLFETDKRFGVISARAPYCYLLLPFGEKAAVTLRNAEGRRVLEDSQDAIGWCTYNKTRAYSVWRKTLGPPRMLVLEADAARIGGVVGLKEAALRHGAKRVSTLLEPEDLLPDAVAALMASGVTEDALVRGESKGLPGNPNSRVVAFSLYDTSSFLPDVAPRVPLACNPSPTSGPSLQTYVCVQAQPQRWRREGSEKTQGAAEGRLPFWLSLLAPVKDDRALEAMATMLAFSRRMTLLGFEPTTIEGVKDSATGGDVYGRPEKTEALAVALTTRPPWIHPLTKAGPWKLDGDLPIFPVEPGKSVRLRSIYGYLAPSPNDRRVIVWRR
;
A
#
# COMPACT_ATOMS: atom_id res chain seq x y z
N MET A 1 25.58 54.10 -35.52
CA MET A 1 25.61 52.85 -34.77
C MET A 1 25.67 53.24 -33.32
N ALA A 2 24.52 53.22 -32.64
CA ALA A 2 24.43 53.50 -31.22
C ALA A 2 24.07 52.17 -30.56
N ASP A 3 25.05 51.60 -29.87
CA ASP A 3 24.91 50.33 -29.15
C ASP A 3 24.08 50.56 -27.88
N THR A 4 23.09 49.70 -27.72
CA THR A 4 22.24 49.56 -26.55
C THR A 4 23.03 48.91 -25.42
N GLU A 5 23.26 49.65 -24.34
CA GLU A 5 23.72 49.10 -23.06
C GLU A 5 22.66 48.17 -22.47
N ASP A 6 23.10 46.96 -22.16
CA ASP A 6 22.32 45.83 -21.69
C ASP A 6 21.99 45.97 -20.19
N PHE A 7 20.71 46.01 -19.83
CA PHE A 7 20.20 46.14 -18.45
C PHE A 7 20.27 44.80 -17.69
N GLY A 8 21.47 44.24 -17.53
CA GLY A 8 21.69 42.96 -16.81
C GLY A 8 21.72 43.05 -15.27
N GLY A 9 21.84 44.25 -14.69
CA GLY A 9 22.15 44.41 -13.26
C GLY A 9 20.99 44.24 -12.27
N PHE A 10 19.73 44.36 -12.70
CA PHE A 10 18.57 44.34 -11.79
C PHE A 10 18.20 42.93 -11.31
N ASP A 11 18.58 41.92 -12.10
CA ASP A 11 18.18 40.54 -11.87
C ASP A 11 19.10 39.83 -10.87
N ASP A 12 20.39 40.13 -10.92
CA ASP A 12 21.38 39.64 -9.96
C ASP A 12 21.14 40.24 -8.56
N GLU A 13 20.74 41.51 -8.48
CA GLU A 13 20.40 42.17 -7.21
C GLU A 13 19.18 41.53 -6.52
N LEU A 14 18.16 41.14 -7.29
CA LEU A 14 16.98 40.43 -6.77
C LEU A 14 17.33 39.02 -6.25
N VAL A 15 18.24 38.32 -6.92
CA VAL A 15 18.75 37.01 -6.48
C VAL A 15 19.58 37.15 -5.20
N GLU A 16 20.40 38.18 -5.08
CA GLU A 16 21.17 38.45 -3.85
C GLU A 16 20.26 38.81 -2.67
N ILE A 17 19.21 39.60 -2.88
CA ILE A 17 18.23 39.94 -1.84
C ILE A 17 17.47 38.68 -1.38
N GLU A 18 17.04 37.81 -2.30
CA GLU A 18 16.34 36.58 -1.92
C GLU A 18 17.28 35.59 -1.24
N ARG A 19 18.55 35.53 -1.65
CA ARG A 19 19.58 34.72 -0.98
C ARG A 19 19.82 35.20 0.46
N ALA A 20 19.90 36.52 0.69
CA ALA A 20 20.01 37.09 2.03
C ALA A 20 18.76 36.80 2.89
N THR A 21 17.58 36.85 2.27
CA THR A 21 16.29 36.58 2.93
C THR A 21 16.14 35.09 3.29
N ALA A 22 16.61 34.19 2.43
CA ALA A 22 16.65 32.75 2.69
C ALA A 22 17.54 32.40 3.90
N ILE A 23 18.71 33.04 4.01
CA ILE A 23 19.63 32.88 5.15
C ILE A 23 18.97 33.35 6.46
N LEU A 24 18.29 34.51 6.44
CA LEU A 24 17.55 35.05 7.59
C LEU A 24 16.41 34.12 8.06
N HIS A 25 15.82 33.35 7.14
CA HIS A 25 14.71 32.44 7.42
C HIS A 25 15.10 30.95 7.52
N GLN A 26 16.41 30.64 7.65
CA GLN A 26 16.94 29.27 7.70
C GLN A 26 16.50 28.38 6.52
N ARG A 27 16.32 28.96 5.33
CA ARG A 27 16.03 28.24 4.08
C ARG A 27 17.31 28.08 3.27
N ASP A 28 17.32 27.12 2.35
CA ASP A 28 18.48 26.83 1.50
C ASP A 28 18.74 27.99 0.50
N PRO A 29 19.88 28.70 0.60
CA PRO A 29 20.22 29.83 -0.27
C PRO A 29 20.49 29.44 -1.73
N SER A 30 20.68 28.15 -2.03
CA SER A 30 20.85 27.65 -3.39
C SER A 30 19.56 27.70 -4.23
N GLN A 31 18.39 27.84 -3.57
CA GLN A 31 17.09 27.91 -4.25
C GLN A 31 16.65 29.35 -4.61
N ALA A 32 17.45 30.37 -4.26
CA ALA A 32 17.08 31.78 -4.46
C ALA A 32 16.82 32.14 -5.95
N GLU A 33 17.62 31.61 -6.87
CA GLU A 33 17.43 31.85 -8.32
C GLU A 33 16.10 31.28 -8.84
N LEU A 34 15.72 30.08 -8.38
CA LEU A 34 14.47 29.44 -8.76
C LEU A 34 13.26 30.22 -8.22
N VAL A 35 13.35 30.71 -6.98
CA VAL A 35 12.29 31.52 -6.36
C VAL A 35 12.12 32.86 -7.09
N VAL A 36 13.21 33.53 -7.45
CA VAL A 36 13.17 34.79 -8.22
C VAL A 36 12.59 34.56 -9.62
N GLN A 37 12.92 33.46 -10.28
CA GLN A 37 12.33 33.09 -11.57
C GLN A 37 10.81 32.82 -11.46
N GLU A 38 10.36 32.15 -10.40
CA GLU A 38 8.93 31.91 -10.16
C GLU A 38 8.18 33.22 -9.84
N LEU A 39 8.79 34.12 -9.07
CA LEU A 39 8.24 35.45 -8.78
C LEU A 39 8.13 36.31 -10.05
N LYS A 40 9.12 36.25 -10.96
CA LYS A 40 9.05 36.91 -12.27
C LYS A 40 7.91 36.36 -13.11
N ALA A 41 7.78 35.03 -13.20
CA ALA A 41 6.71 34.39 -13.95
C ALA A 41 5.32 34.81 -13.42
N ARG A 42 5.15 34.88 -12.09
CA ARG A 42 3.90 35.37 -11.48
C ARG A 42 3.64 36.85 -11.77
N ARG A 43 4.68 37.69 -11.72
CA ARG A 43 4.55 39.14 -12.00
C ARG A 43 4.22 39.41 -13.47
N GLU A 44 4.79 38.64 -14.40
CA GLU A 44 4.43 38.69 -15.81
C GLU A 44 3.00 38.23 -16.06
N GLU A 45 2.54 37.20 -15.34
CA GLU A 45 1.16 36.74 -15.41
C GLU A 45 0.18 37.79 -14.84
N GLU A 46 0.53 38.46 -13.74
CA GLU A 46 -0.23 39.58 -13.19
C GLU A 46 -0.27 40.77 -14.15
N LEU A 47 0.85 41.16 -14.76
CA LEU A 47 0.89 42.22 -15.77
C LEU A 47 0.04 41.85 -17.00
N ARG A 48 0.06 40.60 -17.45
CA ARG A 48 -0.84 40.12 -18.51
C ARG A 48 -2.30 40.17 -18.09
N ARG A 49 -2.63 39.80 -16.85
CA ARG A 49 -4.00 39.89 -16.30
C ARG A 49 -4.46 41.33 -16.18
N GLU A 50 -3.59 42.26 -15.78
CA GLU A 50 -3.87 43.70 -15.73
C GLU A 50 -4.04 44.30 -17.13
N GLU A 51 -3.23 43.87 -18.10
CA GLU A 51 -3.35 44.32 -19.49
C GLU A 51 -4.65 43.81 -20.13
N VAL A 52 -5.03 42.56 -19.84
CA VAL A 52 -6.33 42.00 -20.22
C VAL A 52 -7.47 42.74 -19.51
N ALA A 53 -7.34 43.04 -18.22
CA ALA A 53 -8.33 43.82 -17.48
C ALA A 53 -8.46 45.26 -18.02
N ARG A 54 -7.36 45.89 -18.44
CA ARG A 54 -7.34 47.20 -19.09
C ARG A 54 -8.01 47.14 -20.47
N LYS A 55 -7.71 46.13 -21.29
CA LYS A 55 -8.37 45.87 -22.57
C LYS A 55 -9.88 45.64 -22.38
N ILE A 56 -10.29 44.90 -21.35
CA ILE A 56 -11.70 44.71 -20.99
C ILE A 56 -12.35 46.04 -20.57
N ARG A 57 -11.68 46.88 -19.77
CA ARG A 57 -12.17 48.21 -19.37
C ARG A 57 -12.28 49.16 -20.57
N GLU A 58 -11.35 49.13 -21.52
CA GLU A 58 -11.40 49.92 -22.75
C GLU A 58 -12.53 49.46 -23.70
N ILE A 59 -12.74 48.13 -23.82
CA ILE A 59 -13.86 47.56 -24.58
C ILE A 59 -15.19 47.94 -23.92
N ALA A 60 -15.27 47.92 -22.58
CA ALA A 60 -16.45 48.35 -21.83
C ALA A 60 -16.72 49.87 -21.96
N ALA A 61 -15.66 50.70 -21.97
CA ALA A 61 -15.76 52.15 -22.17
C ALA A 61 -16.17 52.52 -23.61
N LYS A 62 -15.63 51.82 -24.63
CA LYS A 62 -16.08 51.95 -26.03
C LYS A 62 -17.53 51.50 -26.20
N ARG A 63 -17.95 50.39 -25.56
CA ARG A 63 -19.36 49.96 -25.56
C ARG A 63 -20.28 50.97 -24.86
N ARG A 64 -19.85 51.66 -23.79
CA ARG A 64 -20.63 52.74 -23.15
C ARG A 64 -20.79 53.98 -24.04
N ARG A 65 -19.77 54.38 -24.81
CA ARG A 65 -19.87 55.50 -25.77
C ARG A 65 -20.76 55.17 -26.98
N VAL A 66 -20.70 53.94 -27.48
CA VAL A 66 -21.60 53.47 -28.57
C VAL A 66 -23.04 53.31 -28.08
N ARG A 67 -23.25 52.87 -26.83
CA ARG A 67 -24.59 52.75 -26.21
C ARG A 67 -25.24 54.12 -25.99
N LYS A 68 -24.48 55.16 -25.60
CA LYS A 68 -25.01 56.55 -25.50
C LYS A 68 -25.37 57.16 -26.87
N LYS A 69 -24.61 56.88 -27.95
CA LYS A 69 -24.98 57.32 -29.31
C LYS A 69 -26.14 56.53 -29.93
N ARG A 70 -26.29 55.23 -29.63
CA ARG A 70 -27.45 54.42 -30.08
C ARG A 70 -28.75 54.74 -29.33
N ILE A 71 -28.67 55.15 -28.07
CA ILE A 71 -29.86 55.59 -27.30
C ILE A 71 -30.40 56.95 -27.80
N ALA A 72 -29.54 57.84 -28.32
CA ALA A 72 -29.99 59.11 -28.90
C ALA A 72 -30.66 58.96 -30.29
N ILE A 73 -30.27 57.96 -31.08
CA ILE A 73 -30.88 57.70 -32.41
C ILE A 73 -32.20 56.92 -32.30
N VAL A 74 -32.39 56.10 -31.26
CA VAL A 74 -33.65 55.37 -31.02
C VAL A 74 -34.72 56.24 -30.33
N ALA A 75 -34.35 57.37 -29.72
CA ALA A 75 -35.29 58.30 -29.11
C ALA A 75 -36.12 59.14 -30.12
N GLY A 76 -35.76 59.14 -31.41
CA GLY A 76 -36.46 59.89 -32.45
C GLY A 76 -37.49 59.10 -33.27
N MET A 77 -37.64 57.79 -33.07
CA MET A 77 -38.43 56.93 -33.97
C MET A 77 -39.28 55.85 -33.29
N VAL A 78 -39.71 56.05 -32.04
CA VAL A 78 -40.66 55.12 -31.38
C VAL A 78 -41.73 55.89 -30.59
N VAL A 79 -42.65 56.52 -31.31
CA VAL A 79 -43.97 56.89 -30.76
C VAL A 79 -45.03 55.80 -31.05
N VAL A 80 -44.64 54.65 -31.65
CA VAL A 80 -45.58 53.55 -31.98
C VAL A 80 -45.13 52.15 -31.50
N GLY A 81 -43.90 51.95 -31.01
CA GLY A 81 -43.34 50.61 -30.70
C GLY A 81 -43.03 50.31 -29.22
N ALA A 82 -43.52 51.10 -28.27
CA ALA A 82 -43.17 50.96 -26.84
C ALA A 82 -43.94 49.84 -26.10
N ALA A 83 -45.05 49.34 -26.67
CA ALA A 83 -45.85 48.28 -26.04
C ALA A 83 -45.27 46.87 -26.20
N ALA A 84 -44.42 46.63 -27.21
CA ALA A 84 -43.88 45.29 -27.52
C ALA A 84 -42.46 45.02 -26.95
N ALA A 85 -41.66 46.06 -26.65
CA ALA A 85 -40.27 45.89 -26.23
C ALA A 85 -40.10 45.51 -24.74
N ILE A 86 -41.02 45.96 -23.88
CA ILE A 86 -41.04 45.64 -22.44
C ILE A 86 -41.33 44.14 -22.18
N PRO A 87 -42.34 43.50 -22.82
CA PRO A 87 -42.57 42.07 -22.65
C PRO A 87 -41.42 41.22 -23.20
N LEU A 88 -40.79 41.61 -24.32
CA LEU A 88 -39.60 40.93 -24.86
C LEU A 88 -38.41 40.98 -23.88
N ALA A 89 -38.13 42.14 -23.28
CA ALA A 89 -37.04 42.26 -22.29
C ALA A 89 -37.32 41.46 -21.01
N ARG A 90 -38.58 41.40 -20.54
CA ARG A 90 -38.98 40.55 -19.41
C ARG A 90 -38.87 39.07 -19.74
N ALA A 91 -39.28 38.65 -20.94
CA ALA A 91 -39.17 37.26 -21.40
C ALA A 91 -37.70 36.82 -21.43
N VAL A 92 -36.80 37.62 -22.00
CA VAL A 92 -35.35 37.34 -22.04
C VAL A 92 -34.75 37.25 -20.63
N LEU A 93 -35.12 38.15 -19.71
CA LEU A 93 -34.63 38.10 -18.33
C LEU A 93 -35.16 36.89 -17.55
N GLN A 94 -36.43 36.51 -17.77
CA GLN A 94 -37.01 35.31 -17.17
C GLN A 94 -36.36 34.03 -17.72
N GLU A 95 -36.12 33.98 -19.02
CA GLU A 95 -35.46 32.86 -19.68
C GLU A 95 -34.01 32.69 -19.20
N ALA A 96 -33.28 33.80 -19.05
CA ALA A 96 -31.94 33.80 -18.46
C ALA A 96 -31.95 33.36 -16.99
N ALA A 97 -32.95 33.78 -16.19
CA ALA A 97 -33.09 33.36 -14.81
C ALA A 97 -33.40 31.86 -14.69
N ARG A 98 -34.26 31.32 -15.56
CA ARG A 98 -34.59 29.89 -15.64
C ARG A 98 -33.40 29.05 -16.04
N SER A 99 -32.67 29.45 -17.09
CA SER A 99 -31.43 28.79 -17.50
C SER A 99 -30.39 28.79 -16.37
N LYS A 100 -30.25 29.90 -15.64
CA LYS A 100 -29.34 29.99 -14.50
C LYS A 100 -29.76 29.08 -13.34
N ALA A 101 -31.06 28.92 -13.08
CA ALA A 101 -31.58 28.02 -12.06
C ALA A 101 -31.26 26.55 -12.41
N LEU A 102 -31.54 26.13 -13.65
CA LEU A 102 -31.20 24.78 -14.13
C LEU A 102 -29.69 24.51 -14.04
N GLN A 103 -28.85 25.48 -14.43
CA GLN A 103 -27.40 25.37 -14.30
C GLN A 103 -26.93 25.22 -12.85
N ALA A 104 -27.51 26.01 -11.93
CA ALA A 104 -27.17 25.93 -10.51
C ALA A 104 -27.53 24.54 -9.95
N GLU A 105 -28.69 24.01 -10.34
CA GLU A 105 -29.14 22.69 -9.91
C GLU A 105 -28.28 21.56 -10.48
N LEU A 106 -27.98 21.59 -11.80
CA LEU A 106 -27.04 20.65 -12.42
C LEU A 106 -25.68 20.66 -11.72
N THR A 107 -25.20 21.86 -11.34
CA THR A 107 -23.93 22.01 -10.62
C THR A 107 -23.99 21.41 -9.23
N GLN A 108 -25.07 21.65 -8.49
CA GLN A 108 -25.26 21.06 -7.18
C GLN A 108 -25.35 19.53 -7.25
N GLN A 109 -26.07 18.98 -8.23
CA GLN A 109 -26.20 17.53 -8.40
C GLN A 109 -24.90 16.87 -8.92
N ALA A 110 -24.04 17.60 -9.64
CA ALA A 110 -22.76 17.11 -10.12
C ALA A 110 -21.66 17.04 -9.04
N LEU A 111 -21.80 17.77 -7.92
CA LEU A 111 -20.78 17.89 -6.87
C LEU A 111 -20.19 16.56 -6.40
N PRO A 112 -20.97 15.50 -6.12
CA PRO A 112 -20.41 14.22 -5.70
C PRO A 112 -19.45 13.62 -6.73
N LEU A 113 -19.78 13.70 -8.02
CA LEU A 113 -18.92 13.20 -9.09
C LEU A 113 -17.71 14.09 -9.32
N SER A 114 -17.89 15.42 -9.27
CA SER A 114 -16.76 16.34 -9.38
C SER A 114 -15.73 16.13 -8.27
N SER A 115 -16.18 15.79 -7.05
CA SER A 115 -15.27 15.43 -5.95
C SER A 115 -14.49 14.13 -6.18
N MET A 116 -15.01 13.24 -7.04
CA MET A 116 -14.32 12.02 -7.50
C MET A 116 -13.42 12.28 -8.73
N GLY A 117 -13.32 13.53 -9.22
CA GLY A 117 -12.49 13.88 -10.37
C GLY A 117 -13.20 13.79 -11.72
N PHE A 118 -14.54 13.80 -11.76
CA PHE A 118 -15.30 13.99 -13.00
C PHE A 118 -15.35 15.45 -13.43
N GLU A 119 -15.01 15.71 -14.69
CA GLU A 119 -14.96 17.02 -15.31
C GLU A 119 -16.11 17.20 -16.31
N GLN A 120 -16.70 18.39 -16.32
CA GLN A 120 -17.78 18.73 -17.25
C GLN A 120 -17.25 18.77 -18.69
N GLN A 121 -17.89 18.01 -19.57
CA GLN A 121 -17.58 18.00 -21.00
C GLN A 121 -18.59 18.78 -21.81
N ALA A 122 -19.87 18.62 -21.48
CA ALA A 122 -20.96 19.29 -22.18
C ALA A 122 -22.16 19.52 -21.25
N GLU A 123 -22.94 20.52 -21.60
CA GLU A 123 -24.19 20.86 -20.95
C GLU A 123 -25.20 21.31 -22.01
N TRP A 124 -26.43 20.83 -21.87
CA TRP A 124 -27.55 21.17 -22.74
C TRP A 124 -28.71 21.62 -21.86
N LEU A 125 -29.15 22.87 -22.04
CA LEU A 125 -30.26 23.43 -21.25
C LEU A 125 -31.64 23.20 -21.88
N ASP A 126 -31.65 22.72 -23.13
CA ASP A 126 -32.83 22.42 -23.94
C ASP A 126 -32.60 21.11 -24.68
N VAL A 127 -32.93 20.01 -24.01
CA VAL A 127 -32.74 18.67 -24.58
C VAL A 127 -33.94 18.31 -25.45
N PRO A 128 -33.73 17.95 -26.73
CA PRO A 128 -34.83 17.55 -27.60
C PRO A 128 -35.40 16.18 -27.20
N PRO A 129 -36.64 15.84 -27.60
CA PRO A 129 -37.27 14.57 -27.23
C PRO A 129 -36.48 13.32 -27.66
N VAL A 130 -35.75 13.42 -28.78
CA VAL A 130 -34.87 12.36 -29.30
C VAL A 130 -33.57 12.20 -28.50
N GLY A 131 -33.29 13.12 -27.56
CA GLY A 131 -32.06 13.15 -26.77
C GLY A 131 -30.90 13.85 -27.47
N VAL A 132 -29.77 13.87 -26.77
CA VAL A 132 -28.50 14.41 -27.26
C VAL A 132 -27.54 13.26 -27.55
N VAL A 133 -26.80 13.39 -28.65
CA VAL A 133 -25.79 12.42 -29.05
C VAL A 133 -24.41 13.01 -28.84
N PHE A 134 -23.53 12.27 -28.18
CA PHE A 134 -22.15 12.67 -27.95
C PHE A 134 -21.21 11.46 -28.01
N GLU A 135 -19.92 11.74 -28.15
CA GLU A 135 -18.89 10.72 -28.29
C GLU A 135 -18.14 10.55 -26.97
N VAL A 136 -18.13 9.34 -26.43
CA VAL A 136 -17.38 8.99 -25.22
C VAL A 136 -15.98 8.52 -25.62
N PRO A 137 -14.91 9.14 -25.11
CA PRO A 137 -13.54 8.72 -25.40
C PRO A 137 -13.21 7.34 -24.80
N ARG A 138 -12.21 6.69 -25.41
CA ARG A 138 -11.63 5.43 -24.92
C ARG A 138 -11.09 5.57 -23.49
N ASN A 139 -11.24 4.52 -22.68
CA ASN A 139 -10.69 4.41 -21.32
C ASN A 139 -11.16 5.55 -20.40
N THR A 140 -12.45 5.91 -20.50
CA THR A 140 -13.07 6.92 -19.64
C THR A 140 -14.25 6.34 -18.88
N CYS A 141 -14.55 6.92 -17.71
CA CYS A 141 -15.86 6.79 -17.11
C CYS A 141 -16.65 8.07 -17.39
N SER A 142 -17.90 7.91 -17.79
CA SER A 142 -18.82 8.99 -18.11
C SER A 142 -20.00 8.96 -17.16
N ALA A 143 -20.55 10.14 -16.89
CA ALA A 143 -21.74 10.30 -16.11
C ALA A 143 -22.67 11.31 -16.77
N VAL A 144 -23.96 11.00 -16.77
CA VAL A 144 -25.01 11.92 -17.22
C VAL A 144 -26.00 12.13 -16.09
N LEU A 145 -26.34 13.38 -15.86
CA LEU A 145 -27.39 13.80 -14.93
C LEU A 145 -28.27 14.85 -15.59
N GLY A 146 -29.46 15.02 -15.04
CA GLY A 146 -30.55 15.69 -15.70
C GLY A 146 -31.52 16.27 -14.70
N VAL A 147 -32.03 17.45 -15.02
CA VAL A 147 -32.98 18.20 -14.22
C VAL A 147 -34.08 18.74 -15.12
N ALA A 148 -35.28 18.88 -14.56
CA ALA A 148 -36.42 19.44 -15.26
C ALA A 148 -36.92 20.68 -14.53
N GLU A 149 -37.47 21.63 -15.30
CA GLU A 149 -37.97 22.89 -14.75
C GLU A 149 -39.12 22.65 -13.76
N ASN A 150 -39.04 23.29 -12.58
CA ASN A 150 -40.06 23.32 -11.52
C ASN A 150 -40.43 21.96 -10.89
N GLU A 151 -39.50 21.00 -10.84
CA GLU A 151 -39.76 19.69 -10.26
C GLU A 151 -38.85 19.38 -9.07
N ASN A 152 -39.45 19.05 -7.93
CA ASN A 152 -38.73 18.46 -6.80
C ASN A 152 -38.47 16.95 -7.02
N GLN A 153 -39.07 16.35 -8.05
CA GLN A 153 -38.94 14.93 -8.41
C GLN A 153 -37.96 14.76 -9.57
N LYS A 154 -37.00 13.85 -9.39
CA LYS A 154 -35.98 13.54 -10.40
C LYS A 154 -36.59 12.72 -11.53
N LEU A 155 -36.59 13.25 -12.76
CA LEU A 155 -37.01 12.49 -13.93
C LEU A 155 -36.02 11.36 -14.26
N PRO A 156 -36.49 10.22 -14.82
CA PRO A 156 -35.61 9.16 -15.24
C PRO A 156 -34.79 9.58 -16.45
N ILE A 157 -33.46 9.54 -16.33
CA ILE A 157 -32.55 9.70 -17.47
C ILE A 157 -32.38 8.35 -18.12
N GLN A 158 -32.40 8.33 -19.44
CA GLN A 158 -32.10 7.16 -20.25
C GLN A 158 -30.79 7.37 -21.01
N VAL A 159 -29.94 6.35 -20.97
CA VAL A 159 -28.69 6.31 -21.74
C VAL A 159 -28.75 5.09 -22.65
N ALA A 160 -28.71 5.33 -23.96
CA ALA A 160 -28.63 4.30 -25.00
C ALA A 160 -27.21 4.24 -25.55
N ARG A 161 -26.63 3.04 -25.52
CA ARG A 161 -25.26 2.76 -25.97
C ARG A 161 -25.29 1.73 -27.10
N PRO A 162 -24.33 1.75 -28.04
CA PRO A 162 -24.38 0.88 -29.21
C PRO A 162 -24.32 -0.59 -28.81
N GLY A 163 -25.28 -1.38 -29.30
CA GLY A 163 -25.34 -2.83 -29.05
C GLY A 163 -25.77 -3.23 -27.63
N LEU A 164 -26.29 -2.29 -26.82
CA LEU A 164 -26.85 -2.57 -25.49
C LEU A 164 -28.27 -2.03 -25.37
N GLU A 165 -29.04 -2.66 -24.48
CA GLU A 165 -30.35 -2.15 -24.07
C GLU A 165 -30.21 -0.78 -23.37
N PRO A 166 -31.08 0.19 -23.67
CA PRO A 166 -31.09 1.48 -22.98
C PRO A 166 -31.33 1.30 -21.48
N VAL A 167 -30.51 1.96 -20.67
CA VAL A 167 -30.64 1.91 -19.20
C VAL A 167 -31.27 3.20 -18.71
N SER A 168 -32.20 3.10 -17.77
CA SER A 168 -32.86 4.27 -17.17
C SER A 168 -32.77 4.28 -15.64
N HIS A 169 -32.64 5.47 -15.06
CA HIS A 169 -32.61 5.66 -13.60
C HIS A 169 -33.07 7.06 -13.19
N GLN A 170 -33.73 7.17 -12.05
CA GLN A 170 -34.13 8.46 -11.45
C GLN A 170 -32.91 9.15 -10.83
N GLY A 171 -32.43 10.24 -11.43
CA GLY A 171 -31.16 10.88 -11.07
C GLY A 171 -30.12 10.63 -12.15
N GLY A 172 -28.86 10.38 -11.77
CA GLY A 172 -27.78 10.22 -12.74
C GLY A 172 -27.45 8.77 -13.09
N LEU A 173 -26.82 8.58 -14.25
CA LEU A 173 -26.24 7.32 -14.70
C LEU A 173 -24.72 7.47 -14.86
N VAL A 174 -23.96 6.49 -14.40
CA VAL A 174 -22.48 6.44 -14.52
C VAL A 174 -22.08 5.13 -15.17
N TRP A 175 -21.17 5.16 -16.13
CA TRP A 175 -20.63 3.97 -16.79
C TRP A 175 -19.17 4.16 -17.18
N CYS A 176 -18.49 3.08 -17.55
CA CYS A 176 -17.13 3.15 -18.10
C CYS A 176 -17.03 2.49 -19.47
N SER A 177 -16.15 3.02 -20.30
CA SER A 177 -16.00 2.67 -21.71
C SER A 177 -14.55 2.33 -22.01
N CYS A 178 -14.30 1.08 -22.40
CA CYS A 178 -12.96 0.60 -22.79
C CYS A 178 -12.57 0.98 -24.21
N ASP A 179 -13.56 1.31 -25.04
CA ASP A 179 -13.43 1.76 -26.42
C ASP A 179 -14.16 3.09 -26.60
N LYS A 180 -13.86 3.77 -27.71
CA LYS A 180 -14.62 4.95 -28.14
C LYS A 180 -16.03 4.51 -28.55
N GLU A 181 -17.06 5.16 -28.02
CA GLU A 181 -18.44 4.85 -28.34
C GLU A 181 -19.31 6.11 -28.50
N GLN A 182 -20.34 6.02 -29.34
CA GLN A 182 -21.33 7.08 -29.51
C GLN A 182 -22.53 6.80 -28.61
N VAL A 183 -22.86 7.73 -27.72
CA VAL A 183 -23.90 7.56 -26.70
C VAL A 183 -25.03 8.55 -26.96
N THR A 184 -26.26 8.08 -26.78
CA THR A 184 -27.45 8.93 -26.78
C THR A 184 -27.98 9.04 -25.36
N ALA A 185 -28.14 10.26 -24.85
CA ALA A 185 -28.77 10.52 -23.58
C ALA A 185 -30.09 11.28 -23.76
N SER A 186 -31.14 10.80 -23.13
CA SER A 186 -32.48 11.38 -23.17
C SER A 186 -33.12 11.34 -21.77
N VAL A 187 -34.30 11.93 -21.64
CA VAL A 187 -35.12 11.84 -20.44
C VAL A 187 -36.41 11.14 -20.82
N VAL A 188 -36.85 10.20 -19.98
CA VAL A 188 -38.06 9.42 -20.19
C VAL A 188 -39.27 10.29 -19.85
N ASP A 189 -40.22 10.39 -20.77
CA ASP A 189 -41.47 11.17 -20.64
C ASP A 189 -41.27 12.61 -20.17
N PRO A 190 -40.53 13.45 -20.92
CA PRO A 190 -40.24 14.83 -20.52
C PRO A 190 -41.49 15.73 -20.51
N GLY A 191 -42.60 15.29 -21.11
CA GLY A 191 -43.81 16.08 -21.30
C GLY A 191 -43.52 17.37 -22.07
N ASN A 192 -44.17 18.47 -21.67
CA ASN A 192 -43.94 19.82 -22.23
C ASN A 192 -42.91 20.64 -21.42
N LYS A 193 -42.09 19.99 -20.58
CA LYS A 193 -41.17 20.68 -19.68
C LYS A 193 -39.81 20.89 -20.34
N ARG A 194 -39.14 21.97 -19.95
CA ARG A 194 -37.74 22.19 -20.29
C ARG A 194 -36.86 21.26 -19.46
N VAL A 195 -36.01 20.52 -20.15
CA VAL A 195 -35.09 19.54 -19.55
C VAL A 195 -33.66 19.95 -19.86
N ALA A 196 -32.82 19.93 -18.84
CA ALA A 196 -31.40 20.15 -18.97
C ALA A 196 -30.62 18.87 -18.64
N LEU A 197 -29.58 18.57 -19.41
CA LEU A 197 -28.66 17.46 -19.20
C LEU A 197 -27.23 17.99 -19.06
N ARG A 198 -26.43 17.33 -18.22
CA ARG A 198 -24.99 17.56 -18.11
C ARG A 198 -24.25 16.25 -18.28
N TRP A 199 -23.23 16.26 -19.12
CA TRP A 199 -22.29 15.15 -19.28
C TRP A 199 -20.95 15.49 -18.63
N LEU A 200 -20.52 14.60 -17.76
CA LEU A 200 -19.22 14.62 -17.10
C LEU A 200 -18.41 13.40 -17.54
N ASN A 201 -17.10 13.52 -17.64
CA ASN A 201 -16.22 12.38 -17.85
C ASN A 201 -14.97 12.45 -16.96
N THR A 202 -14.25 11.35 -16.88
CA THR A 202 -12.92 11.28 -16.29
C THR A 202 -12.13 10.12 -16.88
N LYS A 203 -10.80 10.18 -16.80
CA LYS A 203 -9.97 9.02 -17.16
C LYS A 203 -10.28 7.88 -16.20
N MET A 204 -10.47 6.68 -16.73
CA MET A 204 -10.90 5.53 -15.95
C MET A 204 -9.94 5.22 -14.78
N GLY A 205 -8.62 5.39 -15.02
CA GLY A 205 -7.58 5.23 -14.00
C GLY A 205 -7.61 6.26 -12.87
N ASN A 206 -8.32 7.39 -13.00
CA ASN A 206 -8.45 8.37 -11.93
C ASN A 206 -9.50 7.94 -10.88
N VAL A 207 -10.45 7.09 -11.29
CA VAL A 207 -11.56 6.63 -10.45
C VAL A 207 -11.57 5.12 -10.20
N GLY A 208 -10.54 4.42 -10.69
CA GLY A 208 -10.38 2.98 -10.52
C GLY A 208 -11.35 2.11 -11.32
N GLY A 209 -12.02 2.71 -12.31
CA GLY A 209 -12.94 2.01 -13.20
C GLY A 209 -14.23 1.53 -12.53
N ILE A 210 -14.90 0.61 -13.22
CA ILE A 210 -16.26 0.18 -12.88
C ILE A 210 -16.34 -0.49 -11.50
N GLU A 211 -15.34 -1.30 -11.12
CA GLU A 211 -15.33 -2.01 -9.84
C GLU A 211 -15.26 -1.03 -8.65
N VAL A 212 -14.43 0.01 -8.73
CA VAL A 212 -14.33 1.05 -7.69
C VAL A 212 -15.58 1.91 -7.64
N LEU A 213 -16.10 2.32 -8.78
CA LEU A 213 -17.34 3.12 -8.84
C LEU A 213 -18.54 2.38 -8.23
N MET A 214 -18.69 1.08 -8.52
CA MET A 214 -19.75 0.28 -7.91
C MET A 214 -19.61 0.17 -6.39
N SER A 215 -18.36 0.13 -5.87
CA SER A 215 -18.12 0.08 -4.42
C SER A 215 -18.35 1.41 -3.70
N HIS A 216 -18.30 2.54 -4.41
CA HIS A 216 -18.54 3.89 -3.90
C HIS A 216 -19.84 4.50 -4.43
N ALA A 217 -20.79 3.66 -4.86
CA ALA A 217 -22.03 4.13 -5.50
C ALA A 217 -22.75 5.12 -4.58
N THR A 218 -22.97 6.34 -5.09
CA THR A 218 -23.71 7.37 -4.37
C THR A 218 -25.21 7.18 -4.63
N PRO A 219 -26.09 7.40 -3.63
CA PRO A 219 -27.54 7.17 -3.81
C PRO A 219 -28.18 7.96 -4.96
N ALA A 220 -27.55 9.05 -5.40
CA ALA A 220 -28.03 9.89 -6.49
C ALA A 220 -27.70 9.35 -7.89
N PHE A 221 -26.82 8.35 -7.99
CA PHE A 221 -26.29 7.84 -9.25
C PHE A 221 -26.35 6.32 -9.29
N ARG A 222 -26.86 5.79 -10.40
CA ARG A 222 -26.74 4.37 -10.71
C ARG A 222 -25.51 4.13 -11.56
N VAL A 223 -24.64 3.25 -11.08
CA VAL A 223 -23.53 2.72 -11.87
C VAL A 223 -24.08 1.61 -12.78
N VAL A 224 -23.80 1.70 -14.08
CA VAL A 224 -24.25 0.75 -15.10
C VAL A 224 -23.26 -0.41 -15.15
N ASP A 225 -23.71 -1.57 -14.67
CA ASP A 225 -22.96 -2.82 -14.69
C ASP A 225 -22.99 -3.44 -16.10
N ASP A 226 -22.00 -3.11 -16.92
CA ASP A 226 -21.85 -3.57 -18.31
C ASP A 226 -20.63 -4.48 -18.45
N PRO A 227 -20.77 -5.71 -19.00
CA PRO A 227 -19.64 -6.60 -19.31
C PRO A 227 -18.50 -5.93 -20.06
N ARG A 228 -18.79 -4.97 -20.96
CA ARG A 228 -17.76 -4.25 -21.73
C ARG A 228 -16.88 -3.37 -20.85
N ALA A 229 -17.40 -2.87 -19.72
CA ALA A 229 -16.63 -2.05 -18.79
C ALA A 229 -15.56 -2.87 -18.03
N TYR A 230 -15.74 -4.20 -17.94
CA TYR A 230 -14.79 -5.09 -17.26
C TYR A 230 -13.55 -5.39 -18.10
N GLY A 231 -13.62 -5.25 -19.44
CA GLY A 231 -12.50 -5.55 -20.34
C GLY A 231 -11.23 -4.72 -20.08
N CYS A 232 -11.38 -3.56 -19.44
CA CYS A 232 -10.27 -2.69 -19.05
C CYS A 232 -10.26 -2.37 -17.54
N ALA A 233 -11.14 -2.99 -16.74
CA ALA A 233 -11.31 -2.69 -15.32
C ALA A 233 -10.03 -2.90 -14.51
N ASP A 234 -9.33 -4.03 -14.71
CA ASP A 234 -8.09 -4.32 -13.98
C ASP A 234 -7.02 -3.26 -14.23
N ALA A 235 -6.81 -2.84 -15.49
CA ALA A 235 -5.80 -1.84 -15.81
C ALA A 235 -6.11 -0.46 -15.20
N ALA A 236 -7.38 -0.05 -15.19
CA ALA A 236 -7.77 1.20 -14.54
C ALA A 236 -7.70 1.12 -13.02
N PHE A 237 -8.12 0.00 -12.43
CA PHE A 237 -8.01 -0.24 -11.01
C PHE A 237 -6.55 -0.13 -10.56
N SER A 238 -5.62 -0.75 -11.31
CA SER A 238 -4.19 -0.70 -11.05
C SER A 238 -3.63 0.73 -11.01
N LEU A 239 -3.96 1.54 -12.02
CA LEU A 239 -3.54 2.95 -12.08
C LEU A 239 -4.09 3.75 -10.89
N TRP A 240 -5.35 3.52 -10.54
CA TRP A 240 -5.98 4.18 -9.41
C TRP A 240 -5.36 3.76 -8.08
N ALA A 241 -5.20 2.46 -7.85
CA ALA A 241 -4.67 1.89 -6.60
C ALA A 241 -3.26 2.39 -6.28
N GLN A 242 -2.44 2.62 -7.32
CA GLN A 242 -1.11 3.23 -7.15
C GLN A 242 -1.17 4.65 -6.59
N SER A 243 -2.19 5.43 -6.97
CA SER A 243 -2.40 6.81 -6.47
C SER A 243 -3.21 6.89 -5.17
N ALA A 244 -4.05 5.90 -4.90
CA ALA A 244 -5.02 5.91 -3.80
C ALA A 244 -4.38 5.69 -2.41
N GLY A 245 -3.15 5.18 -2.35
CA GLY A 245 -2.46 4.90 -1.10
C GLY A 245 -3.16 3.82 -0.27
N ASN A 246 -3.43 4.09 1.01
CA ASN A 246 -4.15 3.18 1.91
C ASN A 246 -5.66 3.45 1.89
N ALA A 247 -6.30 3.26 0.73
CA ALA A 247 -7.73 3.49 0.59
C ALA A 247 -8.56 2.40 1.28
N ASN A 248 -9.65 2.80 1.96
CA ASN A 248 -10.64 1.92 2.59
C ASN A 248 -10.12 1.06 3.76
N LEU A 249 -9.05 1.48 4.44
CA LEU A 249 -8.69 0.96 5.76
C LEU A 249 -9.25 1.89 6.85
N SER A 250 -10.07 1.33 7.74
CA SER A 250 -10.56 2.03 8.93
C SER A 250 -9.51 2.03 10.03
N ALA A 251 -9.58 3.05 10.89
CA ALA A 251 -8.83 3.06 12.14
C ALA A 251 -9.27 1.87 13.04
N LEU A 252 -8.38 1.44 13.92
CA LEU A 252 -8.67 0.40 14.89
C LEU A 252 -9.65 0.92 15.94
N ASP A 253 -10.64 0.11 16.31
CA ASP A 253 -11.46 0.37 17.48
C ASP A 253 -10.79 -0.17 18.77
N ASP A 254 -11.22 0.31 19.94
CA ASP A 254 -10.61 -0.02 21.24
C ASP A 254 -10.63 -1.52 21.56
N ARG A 255 -11.62 -2.25 21.04
CA ARG A 255 -11.74 -3.71 21.26
C ARG A 255 -10.66 -4.45 20.49
N PHE A 256 -10.38 -4.03 19.26
CA PHE A 256 -9.25 -4.55 18.50
C PHE A 256 -7.93 -4.19 19.16
N SER A 257 -7.77 -2.98 19.68
CA SER A 257 -6.52 -2.57 20.36
C SER A 257 -6.15 -3.52 21.51
N GLN A 258 -7.11 -3.96 22.33
CA GLN A 258 -6.85 -4.92 23.42
C GLN A 258 -6.56 -6.33 22.92
N ALA A 259 -7.32 -6.83 21.93
CA ALA A 259 -7.10 -8.16 21.35
C ALA A 259 -5.73 -8.30 20.66
N LEU A 260 -5.11 -7.18 20.29
CA LEU A 260 -3.83 -7.12 19.59
C LEU A 260 -2.61 -6.96 20.49
N GLU A 261 -2.77 -6.87 21.81
CA GLU A 261 -1.63 -6.80 22.74
C GLU A 261 -0.55 -7.87 22.47
N PRO A 262 -0.89 -9.16 22.29
CA PRO A 262 0.12 -10.19 22.02
C PRO A 262 0.89 -9.96 20.71
N LEU A 263 0.22 -9.46 19.67
CA LEU A 263 0.81 -9.18 18.36
C LEU A 263 1.67 -7.92 18.41
N GLN A 264 1.22 -6.87 19.12
CA GLN A 264 1.98 -5.64 19.31
C GLN A 264 3.28 -5.87 20.09
N ARG A 265 3.29 -6.82 21.05
CA ARG A 265 4.52 -7.23 21.76
C ARG A 265 5.55 -7.85 20.81
N GLU A 266 5.11 -8.53 19.75
CA GLU A 266 5.94 -9.02 18.64
C GLU A 266 6.21 -7.93 17.58
N LEU A 267 6.08 -6.64 17.93
CA LEU A 267 6.36 -5.50 17.04
C LEU A 267 5.54 -5.49 15.73
N LEU A 268 4.49 -6.30 15.62
CA LEU A 268 3.52 -6.24 14.53
C LEU A 268 2.61 -5.05 14.76
N ARG A 269 2.82 -4.00 13.97
CA ARG A 269 2.08 -2.74 14.09
C ARG A 269 0.80 -2.83 13.27
N PRO A 270 -0.37 -2.59 13.86
CA PRO A 270 -1.60 -2.60 13.11
C PRO A 270 -1.70 -1.36 12.21
N ARG A 271 -2.03 -1.58 10.94
CA ARG A 271 -2.20 -0.54 9.91
C ARG A 271 -3.63 -0.08 9.77
N GLY A 272 -4.57 -0.96 10.08
CA GLY A 272 -6.00 -0.68 10.02
C GLY A 272 -6.83 -1.93 9.82
N LEU A 273 -8.13 -1.71 9.72
CA LEU A 273 -9.14 -2.74 9.51
C LEU A 273 -9.76 -2.58 8.14
N PHE A 274 -9.91 -3.70 7.46
CA PHE A 274 -10.75 -3.82 6.29
C PHE A 274 -12.13 -4.31 6.71
N GLU A 275 -13.06 -3.37 6.80
CA GLU A 275 -14.42 -3.56 7.30
C GLU A 275 -15.27 -4.51 6.44
N THR A 276 -16.36 -5.00 7.02
CA THR A 276 -17.25 -6.01 6.41
C THR A 276 -18.15 -5.47 5.31
N ASP A 277 -18.40 -4.16 5.31
CA ASP A 277 -19.20 -3.45 4.29
C ASP A 277 -18.38 -3.06 3.06
N LYS A 278 -17.04 -3.20 3.12
CA LYS A 278 -16.15 -2.84 2.03
C LYS A 278 -15.86 -4.05 1.14
N ARG A 279 -16.06 -3.88 -0.18
CA ARG A 279 -15.78 -4.93 -1.18
C ARG A 279 -14.29 -5.16 -1.39
N PHE A 280 -13.50 -4.09 -1.32
CA PHE A 280 -12.04 -4.17 -1.38
C PHE A 280 -11.37 -3.08 -0.54
N GLY A 281 -10.12 -3.32 -0.18
CA GLY A 281 -9.21 -2.35 0.44
C GLY A 281 -7.88 -2.30 -0.29
N VAL A 282 -7.23 -1.14 -0.32
CA VAL A 282 -5.90 -0.97 -0.91
C VAL A 282 -4.88 -0.76 0.20
N ILE A 283 -3.76 -1.49 0.10
CA ILE A 283 -2.64 -1.46 1.03
C ILE A 283 -1.42 -0.97 0.26
N SER A 284 -0.93 0.21 0.60
CA SER A 284 0.36 0.71 0.14
C SER A 284 1.46 0.08 0.99
N ALA A 285 1.98 -1.05 0.49
CA ALA A 285 3.05 -1.80 1.11
C ALA A 285 4.39 -1.09 0.89
N ARG A 286 4.93 -0.47 1.93
CA ARG A 286 6.20 0.25 1.92
C ARG A 286 7.36 -0.72 2.11
N ALA A 287 8.47 -0.43 1.45
CA ALA A 287 9.73 -1.13 1.69
C ALA A 287 10.52 -0.48 2.85
N PRO A 288 11.25 -1.23 3.68
CA PRO A 288 11.36 -2.70 3.71
C PRO A 288 10.44 -3.34 4.78
N TYR A 289 9.17 -3.59 4.46
CA TYR A 289 8.21 -4.15 5.42
C TYR A 289 7.51 -5.42 4.90
N CYS A 290 7.15 -6.26 5.86
CA CYS A 290 6.24 -7.38 5.71
C CYS A 290 4.85 -7.01 6.22
N TYR A 291 3.83 -7.54 5.56
CA TYR A 291 2.43 -7.30 5.86
C TYR A 291 1.71 -8.62 6.07
N LEU A 292 0.86 -8.65 7.08
CA LEU A 292 0.00 -9.79 7.39
C LEU A 292 -1.45 -9.35 7.40
N LEU A 293 -2.26 -9.99 6.58
CA LEU A 293 -3.70 -9.87 6.57
C LEU A 293 -4.30 -11.05 7.35
N LEU A 294 -4.90 -10.76 8.50
CA LEU A 294 -5.53 -11.74 9.38
C LEU A 294 -7.07 -11.62 9.34
N PRO A 295 -7.80 -12.69 8.98
CA PRO A 295 -9.25 -12.73 9.17
C PRO A 295 -9.60 -12.79 10.66
N PHE A 296 -10.46 -11.89 11.12
CA PHE A 296 -10.99 -11.86 12.48
C PHE A 296 -12.48 -12.20 12.48
N GLY A 297 -12.81 -13.45 12.85
CA GLY A 297 -14.18 -13.98 12.86
C GLY A 297 -14.33 -15.21 11.97
N GLU A 298 -15.48 -15.31 11.29
CA GLU A 298 -15.76 -16.41 10.34
C GLU A 298 -14.83 -16.39 9.13
N LYS A 299 -14.77 -17.50 8.37
CA LYS A 299 -13.93 -17.55 7.17
C LYS A 299 -14.57 -16.75 6.03
N ALA A 300 -13.79 -15.92 5.34
CA ALA A 300 -14.16 -15.40 4.02
C ALA A 300 -13.04 -15.65 3.02
N ALA A 301 -13.45 -15.95 1.79
CA ALA A 301 -12.55 -16.04 0.65
C ALA A 301 -12.14 -14.61 0.23
N VAL A 302 -10.83 -14.36 0.25
CA VAL A 302 -10.23 -13.10 -0.20
C VAL A 302 -9.25 -13.33 -1.34
N THR A 303 -9.26 -12.39 -2.28
CA THR A 303 -8.37 -12.37 -3.44
C THR A 303 -7.41 -11.19 -3.28
N LEU A 304 -6.11 -11.47 -3.32
CA LEU A 304 -5.08 -10.44 -3.35
C LEU A 304 -4.71 -10.15 -4.81
N ARG A 305 -4.75 -8.88 -5.21
CA ARG A 305 -4.22 -8.41 -6.49
C ARG A 305 -2.99 -7.53 -6.26
N ASN A 306 -1.98 -7.65 -7.11
CA ASN A 306 -0.78 -6.82 -7.07
C ASN A 306 -1.00 -5.48 -7.80
N ALA A 307 0.06 -4.67 -7.91
CA ALA A 307 -0.01 -3.32 -8.47
C ALA A 307 -0.37 -3.27 -9.96
N GLU A 308 -0.18 -4.38 -10.69
CA GLU A 308 -0.59 -4.55 -12.09
C GLU A 308 -2.03 -5.06 -12.21
N GLY A 309 -2.72 -5.33 -11.09
CA GLY A 309 -4.10 -5.80 -11.07
C GLY A 309 -4.22 -7.31 -11.28
N ARG A 310 -3.10 -8.01 -11.44
CA ARG A 310 -3.07 -9.46 -11.54
C ARG A 310 -3.47 -10.06 -10.19
N ARG A 311 -4.36 -11.03 -10.24
CA ARG A 311 -4.70 -11.86 -9.08
C ARG A 311 -3.51 -12.75 -8.74
N VAL A 312 -2.88 -12.45 -7.62
CA VAL A 312 -1.67 -13.15 -7.14
C VAL A 312 -2.01 -14.23 -6.11
N LEU A 313 -3.14 -14.08 -5.42
CA LEU A 313 -3.77 -15.11 -4.60
C LEU A 313 -5.28 -15.02 -4.82
N GLU A 314 -5.93 -16.14 -5.12
CA GLU A 314 -7.37 -16.19 -5.41
C GLU A 314 -8.13 -16.99 -4.36
N ASP A 315 -9.28 -16.44 -3.93
CA ASP A 315 -10.25 -17.08 -3.05
C ASP A 315 -9.63 -17.75 -1.78
N SER A 316 -8.56 -17.15 -1.25
CA SER A 316 -7.87 -17.68 -0.07
C SER A 316 -8.70 -17.47 1.18
N GLN A 317 -8.85 -18.52 1.99
CA GLN A 317 -9.47 -18.47 3.31
C GLN A 317 -8.44 -18.43 4.44
N ASP A 318 -7.16 -18.45 4.08
CA ASP A 318 -6.04 -18.46 5.00
C ASP A 318 -5.63 -17.02 5.35
N ALA A 319 -4.76 -16.86 6.37
CA ALA A 319 -4.04 -15.61 6.53
C ALA A 319 -3.19 -15.33 5.29
N ILE A 320 -3.02 -14.07 4.90
CA ILE A 320 -2.19 -13.71 3.74
C ILE A 320 -0.98 -12.90 4.21
N GLY A 321 0.22 -13.36 3.86
CA GLY A 321 1.48 -12.69 4.21
C GLY A 321 2.32 -12.33 2.99
N TRP A 322 2.85 -11.13 2.93
CA TRP A 322 3.77 -10.72 1.86
C TRP A 322 4.81 -9.75 2.38
N CYS A 323 5.95 -9.64 1.69
CA CYS A 323 7.00 -8.68 2.04
C CYS A 323 7.41 -7.90 0.80
N THR A 324 7.90 -6.68 1.01
CA THR A 324 8.52 -5.86 -0.03
C THR A 324 9.79 -5.23 0.52
N TYR A 325 10.88 -5.29 -0.26
CA TYR A 325 12.21 -4.92 0.23
C TYR A 325 12.77 -3.67 -0.42
N ASN A 326 12.51 -3.47 -1.72
CA ASN A 326 13.18 -2.42 -2.50
C ASN A 326 12.27 -1.26 -2.91
N LYS A 327 10.97 -1.51 -3.13
CA LYS A 327 10.06 -0.52 -3.69
C LYS A 327 8.69 -0.61 -3.04
N THR A 328 8.12 0.55 -2.70
CA THR A 328 6.72 0.61 -2.28
C THR A 328 5.80 0.09 -3.39
N ARG A 329 4.86 -0.80 -3.06
CA ARG A 329 3.87 -1.36 -4.01
C ARG A 329 2.46 -1.25 -3.46
N ALA A 330 1.48 -1.11 -4.34
CA ALA A 330 0.08 -1.21 -3.97
C ALA A 330 -0.39 -2.66 -4.12
N TYR A 331 -1.08 -3.16 -3.10
CA TYR A 331 -1.82 -4.41 -3.15
C TYR A 331 -3.29 -4.12 -2.85
N SER A 332 -4.19 -4.86 -3.48
CA SER A 332 -5.62 -4.76 -3.19
C SER A 332 -6.17 -6.09 -2.70
N VAL A 333 -6.95 -6.02 -1.64
CA VAL A 333 -7.61 -7.17 -1.02
C VAL A 333 -9.08 -7.10 -1.38
N TRP A 334 -9.58 -8.12 -2.06
CA TRP A 334 -10.95 -8.21 -2.55
C TRP A 334 -11.71 -9.31 -1.82
N ARG A 335 -12.94 -9.02 -1.42
CA ARG A 335 -13.85 -10.05 -0.89
C ARG A 335 -14.72 -10.61 -1.99
N LYS A 336 -14.91 -11.93 -1.97
CA LYS A 336 -15.92 -12.58 -2.79
C LYS A 336 -17.34 -12.21 -2.35
N THR A 337 -17.57 -12.16 -1.04
CA THR A 337 -18.86 -11.82 -0.41
C THR A 337 -18.67 -10.74 0.64
N LEU A 338 -19.63 -9.80 0.73
CA LEU A 338 -19.71 -8.83 1.82
C LEU A 338 -20.16 -9.51 3.12
N GLY A 339 -19.85 -8.89 4.25
CA GLY A 339 -20.12 -9.45 5.58
C GLY A 339 -18.85 -9.86 6.34
N PRO A 340 -18.99 -10.58 7.47
CA PRO A 340 -17.86 -11.04 8.28
C PRO A 340 -16.90 -11.94 7.48
N PRO A 341 -15.62 -12.05 7.90
CA PRO A 341 -14.94 -11.43 9.04
C PRO A 341 -14.45 -10.01 8.74
N ARG A 342 -14.08 -9.22 9.75
CA ARG A 342 -13.20 -8.06 9.52
C ARG A 342 -11.79 -8.58 9.22
N MET A 343 -11.05 -7.94 8.32
CA MET A 343 -9.64 -8.31 8.11
C MET A 343 -8.73 -7.27 8.75
N LEU A 344 -7.82 -7.72 9.59
CA LEU A 344 -6.80 -6.88 10.18
C LEU A 344 -5.55 -6.87 9.31
N VAL A 345 -5.01 -5.68 9.06
CA VAL A 345 -3.72 -5.52 8.39
C VAL A 345 -2.66 -5.17 9.43
N LEU A 346 -1.62 -5.99 9.53
CA LEU A 346 -0.44 -5.78 10.36
C LEU A 346 0.78 -5.53 9.48
N GLU A 347 1.74 -4.77 10.01
CA GLU A 347 3.01 -4.42 9.37
C GLU A 347 4.17 -4.70 10.34
N ALA A 348 5.27 -5.28 9.85
CA ALA A 348 6.52 -5.44 10.59
C ALA A 348 7.72 -5.20 9.68
N ASP A 349 8.81 -4.69 10.26
CA ASP A 349 10.07 -4.52 9.52
C ASP A 349 10.57 -5.87 9.01
N ALA A 350 10.88 -5.96 7.72
CA ALA A 350 11.17 -7.23 7.06
C ALA A 350 12.44 -7.90 7.60
N ALA A 351 13.47 -7.12 7.96
CA ALA A 351 14.71 -7.64 8.53
C ALA A 351 14.50 -8.13 9.98
N ARG A 352 13.70 -7.41 10.78
CA ARG A 352 13.38 -7.81 12.16
C ARG A 352 12.53 -9.07 12.24
N ILE A 353 11.51 -9.19 11.38
CA ILE A 353 10.64 -10.36 11.37
C ILE A 353 11.29 -11.57 10.70
N GLY A 354 12.34 -11.37 9.89
CA GLY A 354 13.00 -12.45 9.17
C GLY A 354 12.26 -12.83 7.88
N GLY A 355 11.70 -11.84 7.20
CA GLY A 355 10.97 -12.01 5.96
C GLY A 355 9.71 -12.89 6.09
N VAL A 356 9.35 -13.54 4.99
CA VAL A 356 8.12 -14.34 4.91
C VAL A 356 8.14 -15.56 5.83
N VAL A 357 9.31 -16.17 6.06
CA VAL A 357 9.39 -17.33 6.98
C VAL A 357 9.02 -16.93 8.41
N GLY A 358 9.59 -15.85 8.94
CA GLY A 358 9.24 -15.42 10.30
C GLY A 358 7.85 -14.79 10.39
N LEU A 359 7.34 -14.21 9.30
CA LEU A 359 5.94 -13.78 9.19
C LEU A 359 4.97 -14.96 9.33
N LYS A 360 5.26 -16.08 8.64
CA LYS A 360 4.48 -17.32 8.77
C LYS A 360 4.52 -17.84 10.21
N GLU A 361 5.71 -17.90 10.80
CA GLU A 361 5.89 -18.35 12.19
C GLU A 361 5.10 -17.50 13.17
N ALA A 362 5.12 -16.17 13.02
CA ALA A 362 4.33 -15.26 13.85
C ALA A 362 2.82 -15.47 13.67
N ALA A 363 2.33 -15.51 12.43
CA ALA A 363 0.92 -15.74 12.16
C ALA A 363 0.40 -17.06 12.75
N LEU A 364 1.18 -18.15 12.61
CA LEU A 364 0.83 -19.46 13.15
C LEU A 364 0.78 -19.46 14.70
N ARG A 365 1.73 -18.78 15.35
CA ARG A 365 1.71 -18.60 16.83
C ARG A 365 0.45 -17.90 17.32
N HIS A 366 -0.06 -16.95 16.53
CA HIS A 366 -1.26 -16.18 16.87
C HIS A 366 -2.55 -16.78 16.29
N GLY A 367 -2.57 -18.11 16.06
CA GLY A 367 -3.78 -18.87 15.78
C GLY A 367 -4.16 -18.99 14.31
N ALA A 368 -3.36 -18.46 13.38
CA ALA A 368 -3.55 -18.79 11.97
C ALA A 368 -3.29 -20.29 11.78
N LYS A 369 -4.17 -20.98 11.06
CA LYS A 369 -3.96 -22.41 10.73
C LYS A 369 -2.98 -22.60 9.59
N ARG A 370 -3.01 -21.66 8.65
CA ARG A 370 -2.24 -21.63 7.40
C ARG A 370 -2.05 -20.18 7.00
N VAL A 371 -0.98 -19.94 6.24
CA VAL A 371 -0.63 -18.62 5.72
C VAL A 371 -0.28 -18.76 4.24
N SER A 372 -1.11 -18.19 3.37
CA SER A 372 -0.81 -18.01 1.96
C SER A 372 0.19 -16.88 1.82
N THR A 373 1.30 -17.10 1.10
CA THR A 373 2.36 -16.09 1.03
C THR A 373 2.78 -15.74 -0.37
N LEU A 374 3.20 -14.49 -0.55
CA LEU A 374 3.59 -13.92 -1.83
C LEU A 374 4.89 -13.12 -1.69
N LEU A 375 5.74 -13.25 -2.71
CA LEU A 375 6.89 -12.37 -2.97
C LEU A 375 6.97 -12.06 -4.47
N GLU A 376 7.25 -10.82 -4.82
CA GLU A 376 7.64 -10.53 -6.20
C GLU A 376 9.02 -11.13 -6.51
N PRO A 377 9.32 -11.50 -7.77
CA PRO A 377 10.58 -12.14 -8.16
C PRO A 377 11.85 -11.47 -7.60
N GLU A 378 11.91 -10.14 -7.66
CA GLU A 378 13.06 -9.35 -7.19
C GLU A 378 13.25 -9.35 -5.67
N ASP A 379 12.23 -9.79 -4.91
CA ASP A 379 12.25 -9.81 -3.45
C ASP A 379 12.67 -11.17 -2.88
N LEU A 380 12.81 -12.21 -3.71
CA LEU A 380 13.16 -13.56 -3.26
C LEU A 380 14.55 -13.64 -2.60
N LEU A 381 15.56 -12.99 -3.19
CA LEU A 381 16.91 -12.95 -2.61
C LEU A 381 16.99 -12.09 -1.34
N PRO A 382 16.45 -10.84 -1.32
CA PRO A 382 16.33 -10.05 -0.10
C PRO A 382 15.59 -10.78 1.04
N ASP A 383 14.58 -11.58 0.72
CA ASP A 383 13.84 -12.38 1.71
C ASP A 383 14.70 -13.46 2.38
N ALA A 384 15.47 -14.21 1.59
CA ALA A 384 16.41 -15.19 2.14
C ALA A 384 17.48 -14.52 3.04
N VAL A 385 17.94 -13.32 2.66
CA VAL A 385 18.87 -12.53 3.46
C VAL A 385 18.24 -12.09 4.78
N ALA A 386 17.02 -11.54 4.75
CA ALA A 386 16.30 -11.12 5.95
C ALA A 386 16.08 -12.29 6.91
N ALA A 387 15.73 -13.47 6.39
CA ALA A 387 15.58 -14.68 7.19
C ALA A 387 16.88 -15.08 7.93
N LEU A 388 18.04 -14.96 7.30
CA LEU A 388 19.34 -15.23 7.94
C LEU A 388 19.70 -14.18 8.99
N MET A 389 19.47 -12.90 8.69
CA MET A 389 19.73 -11.80 9.63
C MET A 389 18.91 -11.96 10.91
N ALA A 390 17.61 -12.22 10.80
CA ALA A 390 16.75 -12.47 11.96
C ALA A 390 17.15 -13.74 12.73
N SER A 391 17.77 -14.70 12.05
CA SER A 391 18.32 -15.92 12.65
C SER A 391 19.67 -15.70 13.35
N GLY A 392 20.16 -14.45 13.43
CA GLY A 392 21.40 -14.08 14.12
C GLY A 392 22.67 -14.22 13.30
N VAL A 393 22.56 -14.37 11.97
CA VAL A 393 23.71 -14.31 11.05
C VAL A 393 24.01 -12.85 10.73
N THR A 394 25.25 -12.42 10.94
CA THR A 394 25.66 -11.03 10.70
C THR A 394 25.81 -10.75 9.20
N GLU A 395 25.53 -9.51 8.79
CA GLU A 395 25.50 -9.13 7.37
C GLU A 395 26.85 -9.33 6.66
N ASP A 396 27.96 -9.05 7.35
CA ASP A 396 29.33 -9.26 6.87
C ASP A 396 29.68 -10.75 6.64
N ALA A 397 28.93 -11.65 7.26
CA ALA A 397 29.10 -13.10 7.13
C ALA A 397 28.19 -13.72 6.06
N LEU A 398 27.38 -12.92 5.36
CA LEU A 398 26.44 -13.39 4.34
C LEU A 398 27.06 -13.46 2.96
N VAL A 399 26.72 -14.53 2.25
CA VAL A 399 26.99 -14.71 0.82
C VAL A 399 25.65 -14.88 0.12
N ARG A 400 25.39 -14.03 -0.88
CA ARG A 400 24.16 -14.03 -1.67
C ARG A 400 24.28 -15.03 -2.81
N GLY A 401 23.20 -15.75 -3.12
CA GLY A 401 23.14 -16.62 -4.27
C GLY A 401 23.20 -15.83 -5.57
N GLU A 402 23.99 -16.33 -6.52
CA GLU A 402 24.14 -15.76 -7.85
C GLU A 402 23.48 -16.67 -8.91
N SER A 403 23.72 -16.35 -10.19
CA SER A 403 23.14 -17.10 -11.32
C SER A 403 23.52 -18.59 -11.37
N LYS A 404 24.63 -18.97 -10.75
CA LYS A 404 25.07 -20.37 -10.66
C LYS A 404 24.58 -21.09 -9.39
N GLY A 405 24.00 -20.34 -8.45
CA GLY A 405 23.57 -20.82 -7.15
C GLY A 405 24.46 -20.30 -6.02
N LEU A 406 24.69 -21.11 -4.99
CA LEU A 406 25.52 -20.74 -3.82
C LEU A 406 26.91 -21.38 -3.91
N PRO A 407 27.97 -20.60 -3.68
CA PRO A 407 29.35 -21.05 -3.87
C PRO A 407 29.85 -22.01 -2.78
N GLY A 408 29.09 -22.23 -1.72
CA GLY A 408 29.46 -23.11 -0.61
C GLY A 408 30.73 -22.61 0.09
N ASN A 409 30.72 -21.35 0.54
CA ASN A 409 31.85 -20.74 1.25
C ASN A 409 32.29 -21.66 2.41
N PRO A 410 33.60 -21.90 2.63
CA PRO A 410 34.09 -22.84 3.64
C PRO A 410 33.62 -22.59 5.08
N ASN A 411 33.11 -21.40 5.37
CA ASN A 411 32.57 -21.05 6.69
C ASN A 411 31.03 -21.04 6.73
N SER A 412 30.36 -21.23 5.60
CA SER A 412 28.90 -21.24 5.51
C SER A 412 28.34 -22.55 6.08
N ARG A 413 27.48 -22.41 7.07
CA ARG A 413 26.83 -23.53 7.77
C ARG A 413 25.33 -23.33 7.92
N VAL A 414 24.84 -22.13 7.60
CA VAL A 414 23.41 -21.79 7.59
C VAL A 414 23.08 -21.31 6.18
N VAL A 415 21.94 -21.74 5.67
CA VAL A 415 21.43 -21.36 4.36
C VAL A 415 19.94 -21.04 4.47
N ALA A 416 19.49 -20.03 3.75
CA ALA A 416 18.07 -19.71 3.62
C ALA A 416 17.67 -19.75 2.15
N PHE A 417 16.44 -20.19 1.93
CA PHE A 417 15.85 -20.31 0.60
C PHE A 417 14.46 -19.68 0.58
N SER A 418 14.16 -18.99 -0.52
CA SER A 418 12.83 -18.47 -0.85
C SER A 418 12.51 -18.83 -2.30
N LEU A 419 11.66 -19.83 -2.50
CA LEU A 419 11.50 -20.57 -3.77
C LEU A 419 10.02 -20.73 -4.14
N TYR A 420 9.70 -20.58 -5.42
CA TYR A 420 8.45 -21.07 -5.98
C TYR A 420 8.59 -22.54 -6.42
N ASP A 421 7.47 -23.25 -6.50
CA ASP A 421 7.38 -24.69 -6.77
C ASP A 421 8.13 -25.22 -8.00
N THR A 422 8.30 -24.37 -9.02
CA THR A 422 9.02 -24.69 -10.26
C THR A 422 10.54 -24.62 -10.14
N SER A 423 11.08 -24.21 -8.99
CA SER A 423 12.51 -24.02 -8.78
C SER A 423 13.05 -24.85 -7.63
N SER A 424 14.34 -25.14 -7.67
CA SER A 424 15.00 -25.85 -6.58
C SER A 424 16.49 -25.52 -6.51
N PHE A 425 17.05 -25.72 -5.32
CA PHE A 425 18.50 -25.76 -5.13
C PHE A 425 18.91 -27.20 -4.84
N LEU A 426 19.74 -27.75 -5.72
CA LEU A 426 20.31 -29.09 -5.57
C LEU A 426 21.75 -29.01 -5.06
N PRO A 427 22.16 -29.87 -4.12
CA PRO A 427 23.56 -29.99 -3.74
C PRO A 427 24.43 -30.38 -4.95
N ASP A 428 25.54 -29.68 -5.13
CA ASP A 428 26.47 -29.88 -6.27
C ASP A 428 27.34 -31.13 -6.14
N VAL A 429 27.52 -31.64 -4.93
CA VAL A 429 28.45 -32.74 -4.63
C VAL A 429 27.69 -33.89 -3.97
N ALA A 430 27.95 -35.11 -4.45
CA ALA A 430 27.53 -36.34 -3.78
C ALA A 430 28.72 -36.90 -2.96
N PRO A 431 28.52 -37.41 -1.73
CA PRO A 431 27.24 -37.53 -1.02
C PRO A 431 26.72 -36.20 -0.47
N ARG A 432 25.39 -36.10 -0.32
CA ARG A 432 24.72 -34.91 0.25
C ARG A 432 25.15 -34.70 1.70
N VAL A 433 25.42 -33.46 2.09
CA VAL A 433 25.70 -33.14 3.48
C VAL A 433 24.41 -33.18 4.29
N PRO A 434 24.39 -33.85 5.46
CA PRO A 434 23.24 -33.82 6.36
C PRO A 434 22.84 -32.38 6.70
N LEU A 435 21.54 -32.12 6.71
CA LEU A 435 21.00 -30.79 7.00
C LEU A 435 19.64 -30.91 7.69
N ALA A 436 19.31 -29.91 8.51
CA ALA A 436 17.99 -29.76 9.12
C ALA A 436 17.44 -28.37 8.82
N CYS A 437 16.18 -28.28 8.41
CA CYS A 437 15.52 -27.03 8.03
C CYS A 437 14.34 -26.74 8.95
N ASN A 438 14.12 -25.46 9.23
CA ASN A 438 12.93 -24.97 9.93
C ASN A 438 12.35 -23.73 9.21
N PRO A 439 11.09 -23.79 8.73
CA PRO A 439 10.26 -24.99 8.63
C PRO A 439 10.87 -26.04 7.69
N SER A 440 10.40 -27.29 7.77
CA SER A 440 10.81 -28.32 6.82
C SER A 440 10.31 -27.95 5.41
N PRO A 441 11.12 -28.15 4.35
CA PRO A 441 10.67 -27.94 2.99
C PRO A 441 9.50 -28.88 2.67
N THR A 442 8.43 -28.33 2.12
CA THR A 442 7.22 -29.07 1.73
C THR A 442 7.18 -29.26 0.21
N SER A 443 6.34 -30.16 -0.31
CA SER A 443 5.96 -30.14 -1.72
C SER A 443 4.64 -29.39 -1.88
N GLY A 444 4.53 -28.51 -2.88
CA GLY A 444 3.29 -27.81 -3.17
C GLY A 444 3.48 -26.50 -3.94
N PRO A 445 2.39 -25.94 -4.50
CA PRO A 445 2.43 -24.82 -5.45
C PRO A 445 2.68 -23.43 -4.83
N SER A 446 2.87 -23.37 -3.51
CA SER A 446 3.04 -22.11 -2.78
C SER A 446 4.51 -21.75 -2.60
N LEU A 447 4.80 -20.45 -2.44
CA LEU A 447 6.11 -19.94 -2.02
C LEU A 447 6.62 -20.68 -0.77
N GLN A 448 7.77 -21.32 -0.92
CA GLN A 448 8.49 -22.04 0.13
C GLN A 448 9.59 -21.16 0.69
N THR A 449 9.60 -21.00 2.00
CA THR A 449 10.62 -20.22 2.69
C THR A 449 11.09 -21.00 3.90
N TYR A 450 12.40 -21.25 3.98
CA TYR A 450 12.98 -22.05 5.05
C TYR A 450 14.46 -21.74 5.27
N VAL A 451 14.90 -21.94 6.51
CA VAL A 451 16.30 -21.77 6.93
C VAL A 451 16.83 -23.13 7.38
N CYS A 452 17.98 -23.54 6.86
CA CYS A 452 18.61 -24.80 7.17
C CYS A 452 19.98 -24.63 7.82
N VAL A 453 20.32 -25.57 8.69
CA VAL A 453 21.67 -25.79 9.20
C VAL A 453 22.27 -26.99 8.50
N GLN A 454 23.49 -26.84 7.99
CA GLN A 454 24.24 -27.90 7.32
C GLN A 454 25.27 -28.48 8.29
N ALA A 455 25.57 -29.78 8.21
CA ALA A 455 26.63 -30.40 9.00
C ALA A 455 28.05 -29.96 8.56
N GLN A 456 28.18 -29.55 7.30
CA GLN A 456 29.39 -29.03 6.68
C GLN A 456 28.98 -28.05 5.57
N PRO A 457 29.85 -27.11 5.16
CA PRO A 457 29.57 -26.27 4.01
C PRO A 457 29.38 -27.11 2.74
N GLN A 458 28.39 -26.76 1.94
CA GLN A 458 28.18 -27.39 0.63
C GLN A 458 27.77 -26.37 -0.43
N ARG A 459 28.15 -26.67 -1.67
CA ARG A 459 27.72 -25.92 -2.85
C ARG A 459 26.29 -26.27 -3.23
N TRP A 460 25.56 -25.29 -3.72
CA TRP A 460 24.20 -25.47 -4.20
C TRP A 460 24.09 -24.96 -5.61
N ARG A 461 23.73 -25.85 -6.53
CA ARG A 461 23.35 -25.46 -7.88
C ARG A 461 21.89 -25.14 -7.93
N ARG A 462 21.63 -24.07 -8.67
CA ARG A 462 20.30 -23.60 -8.96
C ARG A 462 19.69 -24.36 -10.14
N GLU A 463 18.44 -24.80 -9.99
CA GLU A 463 17.62 -25.35 -11.08
C GLU A 463 16.35 -24.50 -11.26
N GLY A 464 16.04 -24.15 -12.51
CA GLY A 464 14.92 -23.25 -12.84
C GLY A 464 15.34 -21.79 -13.07
N SER A 465 14.36 -20.89 -13.11
CA SER A 465 14.56 -19.46 -13.43
C SER A 465 15.11 -18.66 -12.25
N GLU A 466 15.87 -17.60 -12.50
CA GLU A 466 16.27 -16.65 -11.44
C GLU A 466 15.07 -15.92 -10.84
N LYS A 467 14.00 -15.77 -11.62
CA LYS A 467 12.79 -15.05 -11.21
C LYS A 467 11.92 -15.84 -10.23
N THR A 468 12.25 -17.11 -9.99
CA THR A 468 11.44 -18.00 -9.15
C THR A 468 12.20 -18.52 -7.94
N GLN A 469 13.41 -18.03 -7.66
CA GLN A 469 14.18 -18.43 -6.49
C GLN A 469 15.20 -17.40 -6.01
N GLY A 470 15.36 -17.34 -4.69
CA GLY A 470 16.41 -16.61 -4.00
C GLY A 470 17.02 -17.48 -2.91
N ALA A 471 18.33 -17.33 -2.69
CA ALA A 471 19.02 -18.03 -1.62
C ALA A 471 20.17 -17.19 -1.09
N ALA A 472 20.48 -17.39 0.18
CA ALA A 472 21.65 -16.81 0.83
C ALA A 472 22.25 -17.86 1.77
N GLU A 473 23.55 -17.78 1.99
CA GLU A 473 24.25 -18.61 2.97
C GLU A 473 25.08 -17.73 3.90
N GLY A 474 25.42 -18.27 5.07
CA GLY A 474 26.29 -17.58 6.00
C GLY A 474 26.81 -18.47 7.10
N ARG A 475 27.66 -17.87 7.95
CA ARG A 475 28.31 -18.56 9.06
C ARG A 475 27.29 -18.99 10.11
N LEU A 476 27.60 -20.09 10.79
CA LEU A 476 26.87 -20.46 12.00
C LEU A 476 27.03 -19.33 13.03
N PRO A 477 25.94 -18.77 13.58
CA PRO A 477 26.03 -17.77 14.62
C PRO A 477 26.92 -18.27 15.76
N PHE A 478 27.80 -17.41 16.26
CA PHE A 478 28.84 -17.81 17.22
C PHE A 478 28.25 -18.50 18.47
N TRP A 479 27.04 -18.12 18.87
CA TRP A 479 26.33 -18.69 20.00
C TRP A 479 25.89 -20.15 19.81
N LEU A 480 25.82 -20.65 18.57
CA LEU A 480 25.58 -22.07 18.24
C LEU A 480 26.87 -22.88 18.07
N SER A 481 28.06 -22.26 18.17
CA SER A 481 29.32 -22.95 17.83
C SER A 481 29.64 -24.16 18.70
N LEU A 482 29.05 -24.27 19.90
CA LEU A 482 29.16 -25.46 20.77
C LEU A 482 28.68 -26.74 20.07
N LEU A 483 27.64 -26.63 19.22
CA LEU A 483 27.03 -27.77 18.52
C LEU A 483 27.67 -28.04 17.16
N ALA A 484 28.52 -27.13 16.65
CA ALA A 484 29.16 -27.27 15.35
C ALA A 484 29.95 -28.57 15.11
N PRO A 485 30.68 -29.15 16.11
CA PRO A 485 31.41 -30.40 15.94
C PRO A 485 30.56 -31.65 16.19
N VAL A 486 29.30 -31.50 16.64
CA VAL A 486 28.41 -32.64 16.94
C VAL A 486 27.92 -33.26 15.63
N LYS A 487 28.16 -34.57 15.45
CA LYS A 487 27.82 -35.31 14.22
C LYS A 487 26.43 -35.94 14.23
N ASP A 488 25.64 -35.71 15.28
CA ASP A 488 24.29 -36.26 15.43
C ASP A 488 23.28 -35.42 14.63
N ASP A 489 22.46 -36.07 13.81
CA ASP A 489 21.44 -35.41 12.99
C ASP A 489 20.42 -34.63 13.84
N ARG A 490 20.09 -35.13 15.03
CA ARG A 490 19.18 -34.42 15.95
C ARG A 490 19.80 -33.16 16.55
N ALA A 491 21.14 -33.08 16.60
CA ALA A 491 21.81 -31.83 16.94
C ALA A 491 21.64 -30.77 15.83
N LEU A 492 21.54 -31.17 14.55
CA LEU A 492 21.19 -30.26 13.45
C LEU A 492 19.77 -29.73 13.61
N GLU A 493 18.81 -30.59 13.95
CA GLU A 493 17.42 -30.20 14.23
C GLU A 493 17.34 -29.23 15.41
N ALA A 494 18.11 -29.47 16.46
CA ALA A 494 18.25 -28.56 17.60
C ALA A 494 18.80 -27.19 17.15
N MET A 495 19.86 -27.16 16.34
CA MET A 495 20.38 -25.90 15.81
C MET A 495 19.35 -25.16 14.94
N ALA A 496 18.63 -25.85 14.05
CA ALA A 496 17.58 -25.25 13.22
C ALA A 496 16.42 -24.68 14.08
N THR A 497 16.05 -25.38 15.14
CA THR A 497 15.07 -24.91 16.14
C THR A 497 15.54 -23.65 16.84
N MET A 498 16.82 -23.59 17.22
CA MET A 498 17.39 -22.41 17.85
C MET A 498 17.49 -21.19 16.90
N LEU A 499 17.69 -21.40 15.60
CA LEU A 499 17.62 -20.32 14.60
C LEU A 499 16.19 -19.77 14.48
N ALA A 500 15.17 -20.64 14.45
CA ALA A 500 13.77 -20.22 14.47
C ALA A 500 13.41 -19.48 15.76
N PHE A 501 13.91 -19.95 16.90
CA PHE A 501 13.78 -19.25 18.17
C PHE A 501 14.44 -17.87 18.12
N SER A 502 15.64 -17.76 17.54
CA SER A 502 16.32 -16.47 17.37
C SER A 502 15.49 -15.49 16.53
N ARG A 503 14.83 -15.93 15.45
CA ARG A 503 13.92 -15.07 14.67
C ARG A 503 12.78 -14.51 15.53
N ARG A 504 12.16 -15.36 16.36
CA ARG A 504 11.12 -14.94 17.32
C ARG A 504 11.66 -13.92 18.32
N MET A 505 12.87 -14.13 18.84
CA MET A 505 13.48 -13.20 19.79
C MET A 505 13.82 -11.86 19.13
N THR A 506 14.34 -11.85 17.91
CA THR A 506 14.61 -10.64 17.12
C THR A 506 13.31 -9.86 16.87
N LEU A 507 12.22 -10.55 16.54
CA LEU A 507 10.89 -9.95 16.37
C LEU A 507 10.38 -9.31 17.67
N LEU A 508 10.67 -9.90 18.83
CA LEU A 508 10.38 -9.32 20.15
C LEU A 508 11.34 -8.19 20.56
N GLY A 509 12.31 -7.84 19.71
CA GLY A 509 13.32 -6.81 19.95
C GLY A 509 14.51 -7.27 20.80
N PHE A 510 14.68 -8.57 21.03
CA PHE A 510 15.81 -9.10 21.78
C PHE A 510 16.99 -9.46 20.86
N GLU A 511 18.19 -9.26 21.38
CA GLU A 511 19.45 -9.59 20.71
C GLU A 511 20.18 -10.74 21.45
N PRO A 512 20.72 -11.74 20.73
CA PRO A 512 21.49 -12.82 21.35
C PRO A 512 22.85 -12.31 21.87
N THR A 513 23.19 -12.67 23.10
CA THR A 513 24.47 -12.37 23.77
C THR A 513 24.96 -13.63 24.50
N THR A 514 26.27 -13.94 24.47
CA THR A 514 26.77 -15.20 25.09
C THR A 514 28.07 -15.12 25.87
N ILE A 515 28.73 -13.97 25.97
CA ILE A 515 30.08 -13.91 26.56
C ILE A 515 30.15 -12.92 27.73
N GLU A 516 29.56 -11.74 27.58
CA GLU A 516 29.63 -10.71 28.59
C GLU A 516 28.43 -10.78 29.56
N GLY A 517 28.71 -10.74 30.87
CA GLY A 517 27.66 -10.69 31.89
C GLY A 517 26.82 -11.97 32.01
N VAL A 518 27.41 -13.14 31.70
CA VAL A 518 26.83 -14.46 31.93
C VAL A 518 27.87 -15.34 32.60
N LYS A 519 27.51 -16.00 33.70
CA LYS A 519 28.38 -16.98 34.37
C LYS A 519 27.74 -18.36 34.34
N ASP A 520 28.29 -19.24 33.50
CA ASP A 520 27.79 -20.59 33.31
C ASP A 520 28.08 -21.49 34.51
N SER A 521 27.13 -22.36 34.83
CA SER A 521 27.23 -23.36 35.90
C SER A 521 26.74 -24.73 35.42
N ALA A 522 27.02 -25.78 36.18
CA ALA A 522 26.59 -27.13 35.82
C ALA A 522 25.05 -27.31 35.80
N THR A 523 24.28 -26.37 36.36
CA THR A 523 22.82 -26.44 36.47
C THR A 523 22.08 -25.30 35.74
N GLY A 524 22.80 -24.39 35.07
CA GLY A 524 22.22 -23.17 34.50
C GLY A 524 23.26 -22.04 34.43
N GLY A 525 22.88 -20.82 34.79
CA GLY A 525 23.82 -19.70 34.84
C GLY A 525 23.31 -18.48 35.60
N ASP A 526 24.24 -17.61 35.99
CA ASP A 526 23.94 -16.29 36.55
C ASP A 526 23.99 -15.25 35.43
N VAL A 527 22.86 -14.58 35.18
CA VAL A 527 22.71 -13.54 34.16
C VAL A 527 22.77 -12.17 34.82
N TYR A 528 23.76 -11.35 34.45
CA TYR A 528 23.97 -10.01 35.00
C TYR A 528 23.29 -8.95 34.14
N GLY A 529 22.60 -8.01 34.78
CA GLY A 529 21.90 -6.91 34.10
C GLY A 529 22.86 -5.88 33.54
N ARG A 530 22.46 -5.25 32.42
CA ARG A 530 23.26 -4.23 31.74
C ARG A 530 22.50 -2.91 31.69
N PRO A 531 23.22 -1.77 31.60
CA PRO A 531 22.60 -0.52 31.19
C PRO A 531 21.83 -0.72 29.87
N GLU A 532 20.62 -0.15 29.77
CA GLU A 532 19.76 -0.17 28.58
C GLU A 532 19.22 -1.54 28.15
N LYS A 533 19.60 -2.64 28.80
CA LYS A 533 19.09 -3.99 28.55
C LYS A 533 18.59 -4.64 29.83
N THR A 534 17.33 -4.38 30.13
CA THR A 534 16.70 -4.69 31.44
C THR A 534 15.88 -5.97 31.43
N GLU A 535 15.65 -6.55 30.26
CA GLU A 535 14.91 -7.81 30.13
C GLU A 535 15.81 -8.88 29.51
N ALA A 536 15.72 -10.09 30.05
CA ALA A 536 16.51 -11.22 29.59
C ALA A 536 15.70 -12.51 29.52
N LEU A 537 16.05 -13.34 28.55
CA LEU A 537 15.64 -14.73 28.46
C LEU A 537 16.87 -15.58 28.17
N ALA A 538 16.95 -16.78 28.75
CA ALA A 538 18.12 -17.62 28.59
C ALA A 538 17.80 -19.09 28.26
N VAL A 539 18.66 -19.67 27.43
CA VAL A 539 18.66 -21.08 27.06
C VAL A 539 20.09 -21.58 27.16
N ALA A 540 20.31 -22.77 27.73
CA ALA A 540 21.61 -23.41 27.67
C ALA A 540 21.67 -24.44 26.53
N LEU A 541 22.84 -24.57 25.92
CA LEU A 541 23.16 -25.64 24.99
C LEU A 541 24.12 -26.63 25.62
N THR A 542 24.06 -27.88 25.18
CA THR A 542 24.97 -28.96 25.59
C THR A 542 25.39 -29.81 24.40
N THR A 543 26.56 -30.45 24.47
CA THR A 543 27.07 -31.34 23.40
C THR A 543 26.35 -32.70 23.33
N ARG A 544 25.38 -32.95 24.22
CA ARG A 544 24.62 -34.21 24.33
C ARG A 544 23.11 -33.93 24.50
N PRO A 545 22.22 -34.85 24.09
CA PRO A 545 20.79 -34.73 24.30
C PRO A 545 20.44 -34.39 25.77
N PRO A 546 19.45 -33.50 26.02
CA PRO A 546 18.50 -32.92 25.06
C PRO A 546 19.00 -31.74 24.21
N TRP A 547 20.31 -31.43 24.16
CA TRP A 547 21.00 -30.33 23.43
C TRP A 547 20.56 -28.92 23.76
N ILE A 548 19.27 -28.68 24.00
CA ILE A 548 18.66 -27.40 24.32
C ILE A 548 18.01 -27.52 25.71
N HIS A 549 18.37 -26.60 26.58
CA HIS A 549 17.94 -26.57 27.97
C HIS A 549 17.32 -25.20 28.27
N PRO A 550 15.99 -25.06 28.22
CA PRO A 550 15.30 -23.86 28.67
C PRO A 550 15.71 -23.52 30.11
N LEU A 551 16.09 -22.26 30.37
CA LEU A 551 16.48 -21.81 31.70
C LEU A 551 15.36 -20.97 32.32
N THR A 552 15.14 -21.15 33.63
CA THR A 552 14.01 -20.54 34.31
C THR A 552 14.31 -20.21 35.78
N LYS A 553 13.48 -19.35 36.36
CA LYS A 553 13.39 -19.10 37.80
C LYS A 553 12.16 -19.75 38.45
N ALA A 554 11.07 -19.90 37.71
CA ALA A 554 9.74 -20.10 38.30
C ALA A 554 8.94 -21.30 37.74
N GLY A 555 9.42 -21.98 36.69
CA GLY A 555 8.74 -23.16 36.13
C GLY A 555 9.17 -23.54 34.71
N PRO A 556 8.80 -24.74 34.24
CA PRO A 556 9.17 -25.23 32.92
C PRO A 556 8.52 -24.41 31.80
N TRP A 557 9.22 -24.27 30.67
CA TRP A 557 8.73 -23.58 29.48
C TRP A 557 9.34 -24.20 28.21
N LYS A 558 8.80 -23.86 27.04
CA LYS A 558 9.23 -24.36 25.72
C LYS A 558 9.46 -23.21 24.75
N LEU A 559 10.35 -23.41 23.76
CA LEU A 559 10.73 -22.37 22.79
C LEU A 559 9.57 -21.88 21.91
N ASP A 560 8.58 -22.74 21.67
CA ASP A 560 7.37 -22.48 20.88
C ASP A 560 6.17 -22.01 21.71
N GLY A 561 6.28 -22.02 23.04
CA GLY A 561 5.22 -21.61 23.97
C GLY A 561 5.37 -20.19 24.52
N ASP A 562 4.77 -19.93 25.67
CA ASP A 562 4.93 -18.66 26.39
C ASP A 562 6.37 -18.50 26.92
N LEU A 563 6.93 -17.31 26.72
CA LEU A 563 8.32 -17.02 27.02
C LEU A 563 8.45 -16.35 28.40
N PRO A 564 9.26 -16.90 29.31
CA PRO A 564 9.50 -16.26 30.59
C PRO A 564 10.58 -15.18 30.42
N ILE A 565 10.13 -13.94 30.24
CA ILE A 565 11.00 -12.77 30.20
C ILE A 565 11.29 -12.35 31.65
N PHE A 566 12.57 -12.25 32.00
CA PHE A 566 13.01 -11.91 33.35
C PHE A 566 13.57 -10.49 33.39
N PRO A 567 13.10 -9.63 34.31
CA PRO A 567 13.74 -8.35 34.55
C PRO A 567 15.09 -8.55 35.26
N VAL A 568 16.14 -7.88 34.78
CA VAL A 568 17.49 -7.92 35.35
C VAL A 568 18.02 -6.49 35.44
N GLU A 569 17.99 -5.93 36.64
CA GLU A 569 18.49 -4.57 36.89
C GLU A 569 20.01 -4.46 36.64
N PRO A 570 20.51 -3.32 36.14
CA PRO A 570 21.93 -3.08 35.98
C PRO A 570 22.74 -3.37 37.25
N GLY A 571 23.82 -4.14 37.13
CA GLY A 571 24.70 -4.50 38.25
C GLY A 571 24.15 -5.60 39.18
N LYS A 572 22.89 -6.01 39.03
CA LYS A 572 22.33 -7.19 39.72
C LYS A 572 22.43 -8.43 38.83
N SER A 573 22.30 -9.61 39.43
CA SER A 573 22.22 -10.87 38.71
C SER A 573 20.97 -11.67 39.05
N VAL A 574 20.49 -12.41 38.06
CA VAL A 574 19.42 -13.39 38.23
C VAL A 574 20.00 -14.78 37.95
N ARG A 575 19.85 -15.67 38.92
CA ARG A 575 20.22 -17.08 38.78
C ARG A 575 19.11 -17.84 38.07
N LEU A 576 19.43 -18.42 36.91
CA LEU A 576 18.53 -19.24 36.13
C LEU A 576 18.99 -20.70 36.15
N ARG A 577 18.04 -21.63 36.26
CA ARG A 577 18.32 -23.08 36.31
C ARG A 577 17.68 -23.79 35.13
N SER A 578 18.32 -24.87 34.68
CA SER A 578 17.74 -25.76 33.67
C SER A 578 16.50 -26.44 34.21
N ILE A 579 15.46 -26.53 33.38
CA ILE A 579 14.25 -27.30 33.70
C ILE A 579 14.54 -28.81 33.87
N TYR A 580 15.68 -29.29 33.35
CA TYR A 580 16.16 -30.67 33.48
C TYR A 580 17.12 -30.86 34.66
N GLY A 581 17.37 -29.82 35.46
CA GLY A 581 18.23 -29.85 36.64
C GLY A 581 19.73 -29.73 36.33
N TYR A 582 20.27 -30.63 35.51
CA TYR A 582 21.70 -30.70 35.20
C TYR A 582 21.99 -30.47 33.71
N LEU A 583 23.05 -29.72 33.40
CA LEU A 583 23.53 -29.44 32.04
C LEU A 583 24.68 -30.39 31.68
N ALA A 584 25.90 -30.04 32.10
CA ALA A 584 27.12 -30.82 31.89
C ALA A 584 28.18 -30.39 32.91
N PRO A 585 29.14 -31.26 33.29
CA PRO A 585 30.16 -30.94 34.30
C PRO A 585 31.23 -29.98 33.75
N SER A 586 31.64 -30.21 32.50
CA SER A 586 32.68 -29.43 31.84
C SER A 586 32.11 -28.12 31.27
N PRO A 587 32.78 -26.96 31.48
CA PRO A 587 32.45 -25.72 30.78
C PRO A 587 32.54 -25.85 29.25
N ASN A 588 33.36 -26.75 28.72
CA ASN A 588 33.49 -26.96 27.28
C ASN A 588 32.32 -27.74 26.66
N ASP A 589 31.46 -28.35 27.50
CA ASP A 589 30.32 -29.16 27.07
C ASP A 589 28.98 -28.42 27.24
N ARG A 590 29.00 -27.16 27.69
CA ARG A 590 27.81 -26.34 27.91
C ARG A 590 28.02 -24.90 27.48
N ARG A 591 26.94 -24.20 27.17
CA ARG A 591 26.96 -22.75 26.95
C ARG A 591 25.62 -22.15 27.31
N VAL A 592 25.58 -21.09 28.13
CA VAL A 592 24.37 -20.30 28.32
C VAL A 592 24.28 -19.19 27.28
N ILE A 593 23.15 -19.12 26.60
CA ILE A 593 22.79 -18.08 25.65
C ILE A 593 21.74 -17.18 26.28
N VAL A 594 21.93 -15.87 26.20
CA VAL A 594 21.02 -14.89 26.76
C VAL A 594 20.59 -13.91 25.68
N TRP A 595 19.28 -13.85 25.42
CA TRP A 595 18.66 -12.82 24.63
C TRP A 595 18.31 -11.64 25.53
N ARG A 596 18.64 -10.42 25.12
CA ARG A 596 18.41 -9.20 25.93
C ARG A 596 17.79 -8.07 25.13
N ARG A 597 16.95 -7.26 25.78
CA ARG A 597 16.44 -5.99 25.25
C ARG A 597 16.35 -4.92 26.32
#